data_AF-S5Y8Q3-F1
#
_entry.id   AF-S5Y8Q3-F1
#
_cell.length_a   1.000
_cell.length_b   1.000
_cell.length_c   1.000
_cell.angle_alpha   90.00
_cell.angle_beta   90.00
_cell.angle_gamma   90.00
#
_symmetry.space_group_name_H-M   'P 1'
#
loop_
_entity.id
_entity.type
_entity.pdbx_description
1 polymer ?
#
loop_
_entity_poly.entity_id
_entity_poly.type
_entity_poly.pdbx_seq_one_letter_code
_entity_poly.pdbx_strand_id
1 'polypeptide(L)'
;MKYQILMVTFTTPVPVGSSGVDELRPFFNRTSISFATAQIGKLTVEDDDDQFGMVTSTEGYPSSTQQKLVSDTAIGNDGTIARAGIQLSNYLGSVIRDAAGNEFRVIFPLQGSPNQAAPSLLGDGSSVLIFPVPKVVAGVVTLPVFDPTASFKFSAKYSVTSTNSATPYWPSAAACFTRGTRIETLWGPRLVEELRAGDLILTRDNGLQPLRWIGGATLCGLRLDLQPHLRPIRIRAGALGDGTPARDLSVSPQHRVLLRSEIAARMFAADEVLLAAKHLLGVPGIEVARARDGVSYFHLLFERHELVLSEGCWTESLHLGAEALASLGPAALREIRAIFPDLIRPDPALRPLLGGREGRELVSRHLRQRRRFVAPAA
;
A
#
# COMPACT_ATOMS: atom_id res chain seq x y z
N MET A 1 8.97 -4.58 2.16
CA MET A 1 8.43 -4.48 0.78
C MET A 1 9.28 -3.50 0.01
N LYS A 2 9.48 -3.68 -1.30
CA LYS A 2 10.30 -2.76 -2.08
C LYS A 2 9.42 -1.83 -2.93
N TYR A 3 9.66 -0.54 -2.83
CA TYR A 3 8.98 0.54 -3.54
C TYR A 3 9.96 1.28 -4.43
N GLN A 4 9.53 1.66 -5.63
CA GLN A 4 10.29 2.54 -6.52
C GLN A 4 9.74 3.96 -6.40
N ILE A 5 10.60 4.90 -6.08
CA ILE A 5 10.28 6.33 -6.06
C ILE A 5 10.98 6.98 -7.27
N LEU A 6 10.25 7.87 -7.95
CA LEU A 6 10.82 8.72 -9.00
C LEU A 6 11.80 9.71 -8.38
N MET A 7 13.05 9.69 -8.82
CA MET A 7 14.06 10.65 -8.43
C MET A 7 14.45 11.49 -9.64
N VAL A 8 14.55 12.80 -9.46
CA VAL A 8 14.94 13.72 -10.52
C VAL A 8 16.12 14.56 -10.05
N THR A 9 17.19 14.59 -10.85
CA THR A 9 18.42 15.30 -10.55
C THR A 9 18.63 16.43 -11.55
N PHE A 10 18.69 17.66 -11.05
CA PHE A 10 18.98 18.86 -11.81
C PHE A 10 20.47 19.10 -11.90
N THR A 11 20.93 19.91 -12.86
CA THR A 11 22.36 20.29 -12.96
C THR A 11 22.80 21.31 -11.91
N THR A 12 21.86 21.95 -11.23
CA THR A 12 22.10 22.94 -10.17
C THR A 12 21.17 22.67 -8.99
N PRO A 13 21.52 23.11 -7.77
CA PRO A 13 20.66 22.97 -6.60
C PRO A 13 19.26 23.55 -6.86
N VAL A 14 18.24 22.81 -6.42
CA VAL A 14 16.85 23.22 -6.58
C VAL A 14 16.58 24.44 -5.70
N PRO A 15 15.94 25.50 -6.22
CA PRO A 15 15.66 26.69 -5.41
C PRO A 15 14.71 26.38 -4.25
N VAL A 16 15.01 26.93 -3.07
CA VAL A 16 14.25 26.76 -1.82
C VAL A 16 13.80 28.11 -1.23
N GLY A 17 13.08 28.09 -0.10
CA GLY A 17 12.75 29.30 0.65
C GLY A 17 13.97 29.92 1.34
N SER A 18 13.91 31.22 1.64
CA SER A 18 15.05 31.99 2.15
C SER A 18 15.23 32.01 3.68
N SER A 19 14.42 31.27 4.44
CA SER A 19 14.51 31.28 5.91
C SER A 19 13.86 30.08 6.60
N GLY A 20 14.57 29.51 7.57
CA GLY A 20 14.01 28.62 8.59
C GLY A 20 13.40 27.35 8.01
N VAL A 21 12.14 27.06 8.33
CA VAL A 21 11.48 25.80 7.91
C VAL A 21 11.22 25.70 6.39
N ASP A 22 11.41 26.76 5.61
CA ASP A 22 11.20 26.72 4.16
C ASP A 22 12.47 26.37 3.36
N GLU A 23 13.63 26.22 4.01
CA GLU A 23 14.93 25.87 3.38
C GLU A 23 14.96 24.44 2.83
N LEU A 24 14.09 23.55 3.31
CA LEU A 24 13.94 22.18 2.80
C LEU A 24 12.71 22.01 1.90
N ARG A 25 12.22 23.09 1.29
CA ARG A 25 11.07 23.06 0.36
C ARG A 25 11.51 23.28 -1.09
N PRO A 26 11.59 22.21 -1.90
CA PRO A 26 11.92 22.33 -3.32
C PRO A 26 10.94 23.28 -4.04
N PHE A 27 11.46 24.17 -4.87
CA PHE A 27 10.66 25.10 -5.70
C PHE A 27 9.73 26.05 -4.95
N PHE A 28 10.05 26.39 -3.71
CA PHE A 28 9.22 27.30 -2.91
C PHE A 28 8.87 28.59 -3.66
N ASN A 29 7.56 28.90 -3.75
CA ASN A 29 7.02 30.07 -4.44
C ASN A 29 7.44 30.27 -5.91
N ARG A 30 7.93 29.22 -6.59
CA ARG A 30 8.29 29.32 -8.02
C ARG A 30 7.07 29.23 -8.91
N THR A 31 6.91 30.20 -9.80
CA THR A 31 5.79 30.29 -10.75
C THR A 31 6.06 29.54 -12.07
N SER A 32 7.32 29.18 -12.33
CA SER A 32 7.74 28.39 -13.48
C SER A 32 8.82 27.41 -13.06
N ILE A 33 8.56 26.12 -13.28
CA ILE A 33 9.42 24.99 -12.94
C ILE A 33 9.46 24.08 -14.17
N SER A 34 10.67 23.83 -14.68
CA SER A 34 10.91 22.96 -15.83
C SER A 34 11.82 21.82 -15.41
N PHE A 35 11.52 20.61 -15.88
CA PHE A 35 12.31 19.40 -15.67
C PHE A 35 13.03 18.95 -16.95
N ALA A 36 12.97 19.74 -18.03
CA ALA A 36 13.43 19.35 -19.36
C ALA A 36 14.91 18.97 -19.44
N THR A 37 15.77 19.55 -18.60
CA THR A 37 17.21 19.28 -18.56
C THR A 37 17.60 18.37 -17.39
N ALA A 38 16.64 17.89 -16.60
CA ALA A 38 16.90 17.08 -15.43
C ALA A 38 17.04 15.61 -15.80
N GLN A 39 17.92 14.90 -15.10
CA GLN A 39 18.08 13.47 -15.25
C GLN A 39 17.01 12.74 -14.46
N ILE A 40 16.31 11.82 -15.13
CA ILE A 40 15.27 11.01 -14.52
C ILE A 40 15.86 9.67 -14.09
N GLY A 41 15.78 9.40 -12.78
CA GLY A 41 16.22 8.17 -12.16
C GLY A 41 15.14 7.54 -11.29
N LYS A 42 15.51 6.46 -10.62
CA LYS A 42 14.66 5.78 -9.66
C LYS A 42 15.46 5.42 -8.43
N LEU A 43 14.82 5.54 -7.28
CA LEU A 43 15.35 5.10 -6.01
C LEU A 43 14.47 3.95 -5.49
N THR A 44 15.10 2.86 -5.03
CA THR A 44 14.36 1.72 -4.46
C THR A 44 14.46 1.73 -2.94
N VAL A 45 13.31 1.80 -2.28
CA VAL A 45 13.19 1.76 -0.82
C VAL A 45 12.61 0.43 -0.39
N GLU A 46 13.22 -0.22 0.59
CA GLU A 46 12.60 -1.29 1.34
C GLU A 46 11.92 -0.71 2.57
N ASP A 47 10.61 -0.88 2.69
CA ASP A 47 9.86 -0.39 3.84
C ASP A 47 8.87 -1.44 4.36
N ASP A 48 8.47 -1.28 5.61
CA ASP A 48 7.72 -2.25 6.37
C ASP A 48 6.20 -2.04 6.33
N ASP A 49 5.77 -0.85 5.90
CA ASP A 49 4.41 -0.48 5.50
C ASP A 49 4.38 0.12 4.08
N ASP A 50 3.26 0.72 3.67
CA ASP A 50 3.06 1.38 2.36
C ASP A 50 3.05 2.92 2.44
N GLN A 51 3.66 3.47 3.49
CA GLN A 51 3.70 4.90 3.75
C GLN A 51 5.14 5.40 3.94
N PHE A 52 5.59 6.30 3.06
CA PHE A 52 6.85 7.01 3.22
C PHE A 52 6.72 8.06 4.34
N GLY A 53 7.11 7.68 5.54
CA GLY A 53 6.96 8.43 6.79
C GLY A 53 8.20 9.23 7.21
N MET A 54 8.06 9.92 8.33
CA MET A 54 9.14 10.65 8.99
C MET A 54 9.88 9.75 9.99
N VAL A 55 11.21 9.82 10.00
CA VAL A 55 12.08 9.08 10.92
C VAL A 55 12.78 10.10 11.85
N THR A 56 12.30 10.22 13.09
CA THR A 56 12.79 11.17 14.12
C THR A 56 12.61 10.64 15.54
N SER A 57 13.27 11.27 16.52
CA SER A 57 13.13 11.03 17.97
C SER A 57 11.90 11.65 18.63
N THR A 58 11.11 12.45 17.91
CA THR A 58 10.05 13.27 18.51
C THR A 58 8.80 12.44 18.86
N GLU A 59 8.35 12.50 20.12
CA GLU A 59 7.10 11.86 20.59
C GLU A 59 5.89 12.28 19.73
N GLY A 60 5.04 11.32 19.37
CA GLY A 60 3.83 11.54 18.55
C GLY A 60 4.03 11.35 17.04
N TYR A 61 5.24 11.07 16.58
CA TYR A 61 5.50 10.57 15.21
C TYR A 61 5.74 9.05 15.25
N PRO A 62 5.26 8.28 14.26
CA PRO A 62 5.44 6.83 14.27
C PRO A 62 6.94 6.47 14.19
N SER A 63 7.52 6.09 15.31
CA SER A 63 8.95 5.78 15.49
C SER A 63 9.37 4.43 14.89
N SER A 64 8.60 3.86 13.96
CA SER A 64 8.76 2.48 13.50
C SER A 64 8.88 2.25 11.99
N THR A 65 8.79 3.27 11.13
CA THR A 65 9.00 3.06 9.68
C THR A 65 10.44 2.61 9.41
N GLN A 66 10.59 1.50 8.69
CA GLN A 66 11.89 0.91 8.34
C GLN A 66 12.27 1.18 6.88
N GLN A 67 11.86 2.33 6.33
CA GLN A 67 12.18 2.78 4.98
C GLN A 67 13.70 2.93 4.73
N LYS A 68 14.31 1.89 4.19
CA LYS A 68 15.75 1.80 3.92
C LYS A 68 16.05 1.80 2.44
N LEU A 69 17.13 2.48 2.05
CA LEU A 69 17.63 2.41 0.69
C LEU A 69 18.11 1.00 0.35
N VAL A 70 17.72 0.44 -0.79
CA VAL A 70 18.05 -0.96 -1.16
C VAL A 70 19.44 -1.11 -1.77
N SER A 71 19.94 -0.08 -2.46
CA SER A 71 21.21 -0.12 -3.19
C SER A 71 21.90 1.23 -3.14
N ASP A 72 23.24 1.23 -3.21
CA ASP A 72 24.03 2.45 -3.33
C ASP A 72 23.49 3.31 -4.49
N THR A 73 23.19 4.57 -4.20
CA THR A 73 22.52 5.49 -5.13
C THR A 73 23.21 6.84 -5.09
N ALA A 74 23.58 7.36 -6.25
CA ALA A 74 24.07 8.73 -6.37
C ALA A 74 22.93 9.73 -6.14
N ILE A 75 23.13 10.69 -5.25
CA ILE A 75 22.16 11.74 -4.92
C ILE A 75 22.85 13.09 -5.04
N GLY A 76 22.32 13.97 -5.87
CA GLY A 76 22.92 15.26 -6.21
C GLY A 76 23.99 15.16 -7.31
N ASN A 77 24.76 16.24 -7.51
CA ASN A 77 25.89 16.30 -8.45
C ASN A 77 27.26 16.48 -7.76
N ASP A 78 27.26 16.53 -6.43
CA ASP A 78 28.46 16.70 -5.60
C ASP A 78 29.26 15.40 -5.39
N GLY A 79 28.83 14.30 -6.02
CA GLY A 79 29.45 12.99 -5.87
C GLY A 79 28.98 12.22 -4.63
N THR A 80 27.95 12.71 -3.92
CA THR A 80 27.39 12.00 -2.76
C THR A 80 26.76 10.67 -3.20
N ILE A 81 27.22 9.58 -2.57
CA ILE A 81 26.65 8.23 -2.72
C ILE A 81 25.95 7.86 -1.42
N ALA A 82 24.61 7.84 -1.45
CA ALA A 82 23.80 7.29 -0.39
C ALA A 82 23.93 5.76 -0.38
N ARG A 83 24.41 5.20 0.73
CA ARG A 83 24.69 3.76 0.83
C ARG A 83 23.43 2.94 1.06
N ALA A 84 23.42 1.70 0.55
CA ALA A 84 22.38 0.74 0.88
C ALA A 84 22.23 0.58 2.41
N GLY A 85 20.98 0.51 2.88
CA GLY A 85 20.63 0.34 4.28
C GLY A 85 20.40 1.64 5.07
N ILE A 86 20.75 2.81 4.54
CA ILE A 86 20.42 4.08 5.22
C ILE A 86 18.91 4.25 5.32
N GLN A 87 18.43 4.80 6.45
CA GLN A 87 17.03 5.16 6.61
C GLN A 87 16.74 6.51 5.97
N LEU A 88 15.81 6.50 5.02
CA LEU A 88 15.31 7.75 4.45
C LEU A 88 14.25 8.35 5.38
N SER A 89 13.96 9.63 5.23
CA SER A 89 12.90 10.30 5.98
C SER A 89 12.10 11.23 5.10
N ASN A 90 10.79 11.25 5.31
CA ASN A 90 9.91 12.33 4.89
C ASN A 90 9.97 13.47 5.93
N TYR A 91 9.70 14.71 5.51
CA TYR A 91 9.65 15.84 6.43
C TYR A 91 8.90 17.03 5.83
N LEU A 92 9.56 17.79 4.96
CA LEU A 92 9.04 18.99 4.33
C LEU A 92 9.18 18.88 2.81
N GLY A 93 8.31 19.59 2.11
CA GLY A 93 8.42 19.75 0.68
C GLY A 93 7.39 20.71 0.11
N SER A 94 7.14 20.55 -1.17
CA SER A 94 6.20 21.38 -1.92
C SER A 94 5.23 20.52 -2.69
N VAL A 95 4.05 21.05 -2.94
CA VAL A 95 3.16 20.54 -3.98
C VAL A 95 3.38 21.39 -5.22
N ILE A 96 3.73 20.75 -6.33
CA ILE A 96 3.79 21.38 -7.65
C ILE A 96 2.57 20.95 -8.47
N ARG A 97 2.13 21.82 -9.37
CA ARG A 97 0.95 21.59 -10.23
C ARG A 97 1.27 21.90 -11.68
N ASP A 98 0.82 21.05 -12.60
CA ASP A 98 0.89 21.30 -14.04
C ASP A 98 -0.33 22.09 -14.57
N ALA A 99 -0.34 22.37 -15.87
CA ALA A 99 -1.45 23.05 -16.54
C ALA A 99 -2.77 22.24 -16.56
N ALA A 100 -2.69 20.91 -16.48
CA ALA A 100 -3.85 20.01 -16.41
C ALA A 100 -4.41 19.84 -14.98
N GLY A 101 -3.85 20.58 -14.01
CA GLY A 101 -4.27 20.52 -12.62
C GLY A 101 -3.82 19.26 -11.89
N ASN A 102 -2.87 18.51 -12.44
CA ASN A 102 -2.24 17.39 -11.75
C ASN A 102 -1.28 17.91 -10.68
N GLU A 103 -1.31 17.32 -9.50
CA GLU A 103 -0.45 17.70 -8.39
C GLU A 103 0.55 16.61 -8.03
N PHE A 104 1.75 17.03 -7.62
CA PHE A 104 2.83 16.16 -7.21
C PHE A 104 3.49 16.74 -5.95
N ARG A 105 3.70 15.90 -4.93
CA ARG A 105 4.56 16.23 -3.79
C ARG A 105 6.00 16.06 -4.24
N VAL A 106 6.80 17.08 -3.97
CA VAL A 106 8.23 17.11 -4.25
C VAL A 106 8.94 17.35 -2.94
N ILE A 107 9.78 16.40 -2.56
CA ILE A 107 10.57 16.45 -1.33
C ILE A 107 12.03 16.22 -1.66
N PHE A 108 12.93 16.72 -0.83
CA PHE A 108 14.33 16.32 -0.92
C PHE A 108 14.50 14.88 -0.40
N PRO A 109 15.47 14.12 -0.93
CA PRO A 109 15.95 12.91 -0.27
C PRO A 109 16.60 13.31 1.06
N LEU A 110 16.00 12.89 2.17
CA LEU A 110 16.54 13.14 3.51
C LEU A 110 16.89 11.82 4.20
N GLN A 111 17.93 11.84 5.02
CA GLN A 111 18.26 10.76 5.95
C GLN A 111 17.71 11.11 7.33
N GLY A 112 17.05 10.15 7.97
CA GLY A 112 16.56 10.30 9.34
C GLY A 112 17.13 9.26 10.28
N SER A 113 17.02 9.52 11.57
CA SER A 113 17.36 8.59 12.64
C SER A 113 16.40 8.79 13.82
N PRO A 114 16.01 7.72 14.54
CA PRO A 114 15.21 7.82 15.75
C PRO A 114 15.85 8.64 16.88
N ASN A 115 17.11 9.04 16.75
CA ASN A 115 17.82 9.89 17.72
C ASN A 115 18.05 11.32 17.23
N GLN A 116 17.47 11.70 16.09
CA GLN A 116 17.60 13.04 15.50
C GLN A 116 16.30 13.83 15.62
N ALA A 117 16.41 15.09 16.01
CA ALA A 117 15.29 16.03 16.11
C ALA A 117 14.70 16.38 14.74
N ALA A 118 15.54 16.42 13.69
CA ALA A 118 15.11 16.62 12.31
C ALA A 118 16.02 15.81 11.36
N PRO A 119 15.50 15.34 10.23
CA PRO A 119 16.29 14.63 9.23
C PRO A 119 17.23 15.57 8.46
N SER A 120 18.32 15.02 7.94
CA SER A 120 19.36 15.74 7.21
C SER A 120 19.24 15.54 5.70
N LEU A 121 19.52 16.58 4.92
CA LEU A 121 19.58 16.52 3.46
C LEU A 121 20.66 15.53 2.98
N LEU A 122 20.35 14.72 1.97
CA LEU A 122 21.32 13.93 1.24
C LEU A 122 21.73 14.66 -0.05
N GLY A 123 23.04 14.80 -0.27
CA GLY A 123 23.62 15.50 -1.42
C GLY A 123 23.53 17.03 -1.32
N ASP A 124 23.69 17.67 -2.47
CA ASP A 124 23.78 19.13 -2.62
C ASP A 124 22.42 19.85 -2.82
N GLY A 125 21.31 19.13 -2.70
CA GLY A 125 19.97 19.66 -2.97
C GLY A 125 19.62 19.80 -4.45
N SER A 126 20.39 19.19 -5.36
CA SER A 126 20.03 19.14 -6.79
C SER A 126 19.13 17.94 -7.14
N SER A 127 18.95 16.96 -6.24
CA SER A 127 18.02 15.84 -6.42
C SER A 127 16.73 16.01 -5.62
N VAL A 128 15.59 15.63 -6.20
CA VAL A 128 14.28 15.58 -5.54
C VAL A 128 13.58 14.25 -5.78
N LEU A 129 12.72 13.86 -4.83
CA LEU A 129 11.80 12.73 -4.95
C LEU A 129 10.40 13.24 -5.30
N ILE A 130 9.74 12.55 -6.21
CA ILE A 130 8.42 12.95 -6.72
C ILE A 130 7.38 11.88 -6.38
N PHE A 131 6.29 12.33 -5.76
CA PHE A 131 5.14 11.51 -5.41
C PHE A 131 3.88 12.09 -6.02
N PRO A 132 3.14 11.35 -6.86
CA PRO A 132 1.87 11.84 -7.41
C PRO A 132 0.85 12.04 -6.29
N VAL A 133 0.12 13.17 -6.33
CA VAL A 133 -1.03 13.40 -5.45
C VAL A 133 -2.26 12.82 -6.12
N PRO A 134 -2.97 11.87 -5.50
CA PRO A 134 -4.22 11.37 -6.03
C PRO A 134 -5.23 12.50 -6.18
N LYS A 135 -5.87 12.60 -7.33
CA LYS A 135 -6.95 13.55 -7.58
C LYS A 135 -8.22 12.83 -7.97
N VAL A 136 -9.36 13.40 -7.59
CA VAL A 136 -10.69 12.86 -7.89
C VAL A 136 -11.22 13.51 -9.17
N VAL A 137 -11.21 12.80 -10.29
CA VAL A 137 -11.76 13.27 -11.59
C VAL A 137 -13.04 12.50 -11.89
N ALA A 138 -14.18 13.18 -11.97
CA ALA A 138 -15.48 12.52 -12.18
C ALA A 138 -15.74 11.38 -11.15
N GLY A 139 -15.31 11.61 -9.90
CA GLY A 139 -15.35 10.62 -8.83
C GLY A 139 -14.14 9.68 -8.78
N VAL A 140 -13.31 9.58 -9.85
CA VAL A 140 -12.07 8.78 -10.10
C VAL A 140 -10.87 9.25 -9.31
N VAL A 141 -10.46 8.50 -8.28
CA VAL A 141 -9.10 8.62 -7.78
C VAL A 141 -8.15 8.20 -8.90
N THR A 142 -7.55 9.20 -9.51
CA THR A 142 -6.55 9.07 -10.56
C THR A 142 -5.22 9.52 -9.99
N LEU A 143 -4.17 8.78 -10.34
CA LEU A 143 -2.82 9.25 -10.10
C LEU A 143 -2.32 9.87 -11.39
N PRO A 144 -1.90 11.14 -11.33
CA PRO A 144 -1.29 11.75 -12.48
C PRO A 144 0.05 11.06 -12.79
N VAL A 145 0.31 10.85 -14.07
CA VAL A 145 1.63 10.42 -14.54
C VAL A 145 2.50 11.66 -14.58
N PHE A 146 3.68 11.59 -13.97
CA PHE A 146 4.64 12.69 -14.03
C PHE A 146 5.24 12.79 -15.44
N ASP A 147 4.97 13.89 -16.12
CA ASP A 147 5.54 14.21 -17.42
C ASP A 147 6.65 15.26 -17.24
N PRO A 148 7.94 14.90 -17.40
CA PRO A 148 9.05 15.84 -17.23
C PRO A 148 9.11 16.91 -18.32
N THR A 149 8.36 16.76 -19.41
CA THR A 149 8.28 17.77 -20.48
C THR A 149 7.24 18.85 -20.20
N ALA A 150 6.34 18.62 -19.23
CA ALA A 150 5.36 19.59 -18.79
C ALA A 150 6.01 20.73 -17.98
N SER A 151 5.33 21.88 -17.96
CA SER A 151 5.67 22.99 -17.08
C SER A 151 4.85 22.93 -15.79
N PHE A 152 5.50 23.21 -14.67
CA PHE A 152 4.90 23.17 -13.35
C PHE A 152 5.01 24.51 -12.64
N LYS A 153 4.17 24.72 -11.63
CA LYS A 153 4.26 25.82 -10.68
C LYS A 153 4.09 25.32 -9.26
N PHE A 154 4.66 26.04 -8.30
CA PHE A 154 4.38 25.85 -6.89
C PHE A 154 2.88 26.07 -6.62
N SER A 155 2.28 25.13 -5.88
CA SER A 155 0.86 25.11 -5.55
C SER A 155 0.63 25.29 -4.06
N ALA A 156 1.33 24.51 -3.23
CA ALA A 156 1.14 24.53 -1.78
C ALA A 156 2.39 24.05 -1.02
N LYS A 157 2.44 24.38 0.27
CA LYS A 157 3.40 23.77 1.21
C LYS A 157 2.96 22.33 1.53
N TYR A 158 3.91 21.41 1.57
CA TYR A 158 3.69 20.04 2.06
C TYR A 158 4.54 19.79 3.31
N SER A 159 3.93 19.29 4.39
CA SER A 159 4.62 19.01 5.65
C SER A 159 4.06 17.76 6.30
N VAL A 160 4.97 16.94 6.81
CA VAL A 160 4.65 15.89 7.77
C VAL A 160 4.36 16.56 9.12
N THR A 161 3.23 16.17 9.72
CA THR A 161 2.79 16.63 11.05
C THR A 161 2.32 15.42 11.87
N SER A 162 2.07 15.58 13.17
CA SER A 162 1.54 14.49 14.02
C SER A 162 0.19 13.96 13.52
N THR A 163 -0.58 14.76 12.78
CA THR A 163 -1.89 14.37 12.22
C THR A 163 -1.82 13.92 10.75
N ASN A 164 -0.68 14.11 10.08
CA ASN A 164 -0.46 13.71 8.68
C ASN A 164 1.01 13.30 8.53
N SER A 165 1.32 12.09 8.98
CA SER A 165 2.68 11.68 9.29
C SER A 165 3.45 11.04 8.13
N ALA A 166 2.82 10.84 6.97
CA ALA A 166 3.44 10.13 5.86
C ALA A 166 2.81 10.42 4.48
N THR A 167 3.54 10.08 3.43
CA THR A 167 3.05 10.04 2.05
C THR A 167 2.92 8.58 1.63
N PRO A 168 1.74 8.10 1.22
CA PRO A 168 1.62 6.76 0.64
C PRO A 168 2.59 6.59 -0.54
N TYR A 169 3.34 5.48 -0.60
CA TYR A 169 4.12 5.16 -1.80
C TYR A 169 3.20 4.98 -3.01
N TRP A 170 1.98 4.53 -2.74
CA TRP A 170 0.87 4.36 -3.66
C TRP A 170 -0.43 4.28 -2.83
N PRO A 171 -1.62 4.62 -3.34
CA PRO A 171 -2.87 4.23 -2.69
C PRO A 171 -2.90 2.71 -2.55
N SER A 172 -2.88 2.24 -1.30
CA SER A 172 -3.05 0.83 -0.91
C SER A 172 -4.07 0.16 -1.83
N ALA A 173 -3.65 -0.86 -2.58
CA ALA A 173 -4.61 -1.64 -3.36
C ALA A 173 -5.51 -2.36 -2.36
N ALA A 174 -6.82 -2.12 -2.41
CA ALA A 174 -7.77 -2.80 -1.54
C ALA A 174 -7.65 -4.33 -1.60
N ALA A 175 -8.31 -5.02 -0.68
CA ALA A 175 -8.43 -6.46 -0.69
C ALA A 175 -9.01 -6.93 -2.05
N CYS A 176 -8.21 -7.70 -2.81
CA CYS A 176 -8.60 -8.28 -4.08
C CYS A 176 -8.29 -9.77 -4.14
N PHE A 177 -9.19 -10.52 -4.75
CA PHE A 177 -8.96 -11.88 -5.23
C PHE A 177 -8.35 -11.86 -6.62
N THR A 178 -7.51 -12.84 -6.97
CA THR A 178 -7.05 -12.99 -8.36
C THR A 178 -8.04 -13.81 -9.19
N ARG A 179 -8.05 -13.60 -10.50
CA ARG A 179 -8.75 -14.50 -11.45
C ARG A 179 -8.46 -15.98 -11.14
N GLY A 180 -9.49 -16.81 -11.20
CA GLY A 180 -9.40 -18.24 -10.96
C GLY A 180 -9.56 -18.66 -9.50
N THR A 181 -9.57 -17.71 -8.56
CA THR A 181 -9.87 -17.99 -7.14
C THR A 181 -11.30 -18.49 -7.00
N ARG A 182 -11.47 -19.64 -6.34
CA ARG A 182 -12.78 -20.19 -5.99
C ARG A 182 -13.29 -19.60 -4.69
N ILE A 183 -14.53 -19.14 -4.72
CA ILE A 183 -15.27 -18.63 -3.56
C ILE A 183 -16.41 -19.60 -3.28
N GLU A 184 -16.58 -19.99 -2.02
CA GLU A 184 -17.64 -20.89 -1.60
C GLU A 184 -19.01 -20.21 -1.71
N THR A 185 -19.93 -20.82 -2.45
CA THR A 185 -21.29 -20.30 -2.67
C THR A 185 -22.32 -21.31 -2.21
N LEU A 186 -23.61 -20.94 -2.23
CA LEU A 186 -24.71 -21.89 -1.99
C LEU A 186 -24.60 -23.17 -2.86
N TRP A 187 -24.05 -23.05 -4.08
CA TRP A 187 -23.95 -24.15 -5.04
C TRP A 187 -22.56 -24.82 -5.05
N GLY A 188 -21.76 -24.57 -4.03
CA GLY A 188 -20.36 -25.00 -3.96
C GLY A 188 -19.38 -23.93 -4.46
N PRO A 189 -18.09 -24.28 -4.61
CA PRO A 189 -17.06 -23.33 -5.01
C PRO A 189 -17.21 -22.86 -6.47
N ARG A 190 -17.31 -21.55 -6.69
CA ARG A 190 -17.38 -20.92 -8.03
C ARG A 190 -16.21 -19.97 -8.25
N LEU A 191 -15.78 -19.80 -9.51
CA LEU A 191 -14.70 -18.87 -9.84
C LEU A 191 -15.12 -17.43 -9.58
N VAL A 192 -14.23 -16.61 -9.01
CA VAL A 192 -14.54 -15.23 -8.64
C VAL A 192 -14.97 -14.39 -9.85
N GLU A 193 -14.40 -14.62 -11.03
CA GLU A 193 -14.78 -13.91 -12.26
C GLU A 193 -16.16 -14.30 -12.82
N GLU A 194 -16.78 -15.37 -12.31
CA GLU A 194 -18.11 -15.84 -12.71
C GLU A 194 -19.22 -15.37 -11.76
N LEU A 195 -18.85 -14.80 -10.61
CA LEU A 195 -19.79 -14.30 -9.62
C LEU A 195 -20.50 -13.04 -10.12
N ARG A 196 -21.73 -12.85 -9.66
CA ARG A 196 -22.57 -11.71 -9.98
C ARG A 196 -23.29 -11.19 -8.74
N ALA A 197 -23.67 -9.92 -8.76
CA ALA A 197 -24.54 -9.39 -7.72
C ALA A 197 -25.82 -10.25 -7.59
N GLY A 198 -26.19 -10.57 -6.36
CA GLY A 198 -27.27 -11.49 -6.01
C GLY A 198 -26.82 -12.93 -5.72
N ASP A 199 -25.61 -13.34 -6.13
CA ASP A 199 -25.10 -14.67 -5.79
C ASP A 199 -24.96 -14.84 -4.27
N LEU A 200 -25.42 -15.97 -3.73
CA LEU A 200 -25.34 -16.27 -2.30
C LEU A 200 -23.98 -16.90 -1.97
N ILE A 201 -23.17 -16.16 -1.21
CA ILE A 201 -21.79 -16.52 -0.83
C ILE A 201 -21.77 -16.99 0.63
N LEU A 202 -21.02 -18.06 0.91
CA LEU A 202 -20.83 -18.52 2.28
C LEU A 202 -19.91 -17.55 3.03
N THR A 203 -20.46 -16.97 4.09
CA THR A 203 -19.72 -16.12 5.04
C THR A 203 -19.55 -16.83 6.38
N ARG A 204 -18.53 -16.43 7.13
CA ARG A 204 -18.19 -17.07 8.41
C ARG A 204 -19.22 -16.80 9.50
N ASP A 205 -19.60 -15.53 9.65
CA ASP A 205 -20.34 -15.06 10.83
C ASP A 205 -21.85 -14.97 10.57
N ASN A 206 -22.26 -14.78 9.31
CA ASN A 206 -23.65 -14.49 8.92
C ASN A 206 -24.26 -15.52 7.95
N GLY A 207 -23.63 -16.67 7.76
CA GLY A 207 -24.12 -17.71 6.85
C GLY A 207 -24.09 -17.28 5.37
N LEU A 208 -25.09 -17.66 4.57
CA LEU A 208 -25.15 -17.28 3.17
C LEU A 208 -25.59 -15.82 3.01
N GLN A 209 -24.73 -14.98 2.45
CA GLN A 209 -25.01 -13.56 2.22
C GLN A 209 -25.04 -13.24 0.72
N PRO A 210 -25.98 -12.39 0.25
CA PRO A 210 -26.03 -11.98 -1.14
C PRO A 210 -24.84 -11.06 -1.45
N LEU A 211 -24.07 -11.41 -2.46
CA LEU A 211 -23.06 -10.53 -3.04
C LEU A 211 -23.76 -9.28 -3.58
N ARG A 212 -23.36 -8.11 -3.13
CA ARG A 212 -24.05 -6.86 -3.52
C ARG A 212 -23.38 -6.20 -4.71
N TRP A 213 -22.07 -6.31 -4.79
CA TRP A 213 -21.30 -5.79 -5.90
C TRP A 213 -20.01 -6.59 -6.10
N ILE A 214 -19.61 -6.70 -7.37
CA ILE A 214 -18.31 -7.24 -7.77
C ILE A 214 -17.70 -6.32 -8.82
N GLY A 215 -16.43 -6.00 -8.64
CA GLY A 215 -15.68 -5.30 -9.67
C GLY A 215 -14.20 -5.50 -9.49
N GLY A 216 -13.40 -4.85 -10.33
CA GLY A 216 -12.01 -5.25 -10.43
C GLY A 216 -11.22 -4.46 -11.45
N ALA A 217 -9.94 -4.80 -11.55
CA ALA A 217 -9.01 -4.21 -12.51
C ALA A 217 -8.03 -5.27 -13.01
N THR A 218 -7.64 -5.15 -14.28
CA THR A 218 -6.56 -5.95 -14.86
C THR A 218 -5.31 -5.09 -14.98
N LEU A 219 -4.21 -5.58 -14.44
CA LEU A 219 -2.88 -4.96 -14.53
C LEU A 219 -2.03 -5.80 -15.49
N CYS A 220 -1.46 -5.18 -16.52
CA CYS A 220 -0.55 -5.87 -17.42
C CYS A 220 0.82 -6.13 -16.78
N GLY A 221 1.58 -7.08 -17.31
CA GLY A 221 2.92 -7.43 -16.83
C GLY A 221 3.87 -6.24 -16.72
N LEU A 222 3.89 -5.37 -17.74
CA LEU A 222 4.71 -4.15 -17.73
C LEU A 222 4.37 -3.24 -16.54
N ARG A 223 3.09 -3.08 -16.21
CA ARG A 223 2.65 -2.29 -15.05
C ARG A 223 3.12 -2.93 -13.75
N LEU A 224 3.11 -4.27 -13.66
CA LEU A 224 3.61 -5.02 -12.49
C LEU A 224 5.14 -5.06 -12.39
N ASP A 225 5.87 -4.83 -13.49
CA ASP A 225 7.32 -4.62 -13.49
C ASP A 225 7.67 -3.23 -12.95
N LEU A 226 6.89 -2.21 -13.35
CA LEU A 226 7.03 -0.85 -12.83
C LEU A 226 6.53 -0.71 -11.37
N GLN A 227 5.55 -1.53 -10.98
CA GLN A 227 4.89 -1.50 -9.68
C GLN A 227 4.89 -2.88 -9.02
N PRO A 228 6.06 -3.42 -8.64
CA PRO A 228 6.18 -4.79 -8.12
C PRO A 228 5.43 -5.02 -6.81
N HIS A 229 5.16 -3.97 -6.04
CA HIS A 229 4.35 -4.01 -4.82
C HIS A 229 2.86 -4.29 -5.09
N LEU A 230 2.40 -4.29 -6.35
CA LEU A 230 1.04 -4.69 -6.75
C LEU A 230 0.95 -6.16 -7.16
N ARG A 231 2.06 -6.92 -7.13
CA ARG A 231 2.05 -8.34 -7.49
C ARG A 231 1.30 -9.16 -6.45
N PRO A 232 0.58 -10.22 -6.86
CA PRO A 232 -0.14 -11.05 -5.91
C PRO A 232 0.80 -11.75 -4.94
N ILE A 233 0.29 -12.02 -3.74
CA ILE A 233 0.89 -12.97 -2.83
C ILE A 233 0.22 -14.32 -3.05
N ARG A 234 1.01 -15.35 -3.31
CA ARG A 234 0.56 -16.74 -3.40
C ARG A 234 0.81 -17.43 -2.06
N ILE A 235 -0.24 -17.99 -1.50
CA ILE A 235 -0.25 -18.83 -0.32
C ILE A 235 -0.53 -20.26 -0.80
N ARG A 236 0.48 -21.13 -0.76
CA ARG A 236 0.33 -22.52 -1.23
C ARG A 236 -0.62 -23.32 -0.36
N ALA A 237 -1.23 -24.35 -0.95
CA ALA A 237 -2.07 -25.28 -0.23
C ALA A 237 -1.39 -25.78 1.07
N GLY A 238 -2.11 -25.71 2.19
CA GLY A 238 -1.64 -26.12 3.51
C GLY A 238 -0.61 -25.21 4.19
N ALA A 239 -0.18 -24.10 3.58
CA ALA A 239 0.90 -23.25 4.12
C ALA A 239 0.56 -22.57 5.46
N LEU A 240 -0.73 -22.35 5.76
CA LEU A 240 -1.18 -21.78 7.03
C LEU A 240 -1.40 -22.85 8.12
N GLY A 241 -1.31 -24.13 7.76
CA GLY A 241 -1.57 -25.28 8.62
C GLY A 241 -2.98 -25.85 8.45
N ASP A 242 -3.17 -27.07 8.93
CA ASP A 242 -4.46 -27.78 8.92
C ASP A 242 -5.11 -27.90 7.53
N GLY A 243 -4.28 -28.10 6.49
CA GLY A 243 -4.76 -28.13 5.11
C GLY A 243 -5.30 -26.79 4.60
N THR A 244 -4.97 -25.67 5.26
CA THR A 244 -5.40 -24.33 4.88
C THR A 244 -4.27 -23.54 4.19
N PRO A 245 -4.53 -22.88 3.04
CA PRO A 245 -5.73 -23.04 2.19
C PRO A 245 -5.79 -24.47 1.60
N ALA A 246 -6.97 -24.93 1.18
CA ALA A 246 -7.15 -26.26 0.59
C ALA A 246 -6.53 -26.37 -0.82
N ARG A 247 -6.36 -25.23 -1.49
CA ARG A 247 -5.69 -25.06 -2.79
C ARG A 247 -4.82 -23.81 -2.74
N ASP A 248 -3.94 -23.63 -3.73
CA ASP A 248 -3.14 -22.40 -3.82
C ASP A 248 -4.05 -21.17 -3.92
N LEU A 249 -3.95 -20.27 -2.94
CA LEU A 249 -4.68 -19.01 -2.89
C LEU A 249 -3.76 -17.87 -3.35
N SER A 250 -4.20 -17.08 -4.33
CA SER A 250 -3.49 -15.87 -4.76
C SER A 250 -4.37 -14.64 -4.55
N VAL A 251 -3.84 -13.63 -3.85
CA VAL A 251 -4.58 -12.43 -3.44
C VAL A 251 -3.69 -11.18 -3.55
N SER A 252 -4.29 -9.99 -3.50
CA SER A 252 -3.51 -8.74 -3.43
C SER A 252 -2.70 -8.68 -2.13
N PRO A 253 -1.56 -7.95 -2.10
CA PRO A 253 -0.68 -7.88 -0.93
C PRO A 253 -1.36 -7.45 0.38
N GLN A 254 -2.33 -6.54 0.30
CA GLN A 254 -3.04 -6.03 1.47
C GLN A 254 -4.25 -6.88 1.87
N HIS A 255 -4.64 -7.86 1.06
CA HIS A 255 -5.76 -8.74 1.34
C HIS A 255 -5.50 -9.52 2.63
N ARG A 256 -6.40 -9.39 3.61
CA ARG A 256 -6.26 -10.03 4.90
C ARG A 256 -6.84 -11.43 4.92
N VAL A 257 -6.07 -12.34 5.49
CA VAL A 257 -6.49 -13.70 5.79
C VAL A 257 -6.79 -13.82 7.28
N LEU A 258 -7.79 -14.62 7.64
CA LEU A 258 -8.12 -14.92 9.02
C LEU A 258 -7.12 -15.93 9.58
N LEU A 259 -6.44 -15.55 10.66
CA LEU A 259 -5.58 -16.42 11.44
C LEU A 259 -6.24 -16.73 12.76
N ARG A 260 -6.12 -17.97 13.21
CA ARG A 260 -6.68 -18.43 14.49
C ARG A 260 -5.67 -19.30 15.23
N SER A 261 -5.15 -18.81 16.36
CA SER A 261 -4.14 -19.55 17.12
C SER A 261 -4.06 -19.11 18.59
N GLU A 262 -3.58 -20.01 19.46
CA GLU A 262 -3.26 -19.64 20.86
C GLU A 262 -2.20 -18.55 20.96
N ILE A 263 -1.31 -18.43 19.97
CA ILE A 263 -0.30 -17.38 19.94
C ILE A 263 -0.98 -16.02 19.72
N ALA A 264 -1.93 -15.94 18.78
CA ALA A 264 -2.73 -14.74 18.56
C ALA A 264 -3.53 -14.37 19.83
N ALA A 265 -4.18 -15.36 20.46
CA ALA A 265 -4.92 -15.18 21.71
C ALA A 265 -4.06 -14.56 22.82
N ARG A 266 -2.84 -15.09 23.03
CA ARG A 266 -1.91 -14.57 24.05
C ARG A 266 -1.32 -13.20 23.71
N MET A 267 -1.14 -12.89 22.43
CA MET A 267 -0.52 -11.63 22.00
C MET A 267 -1.51 -10.47 21.96
N PHE A 268 -2.73 -10.73 21.52
CA PHE A 268 -3.69 -9.69 21.15
C PHE A 268 -5.02 -9.80 21.91
N ALA A 269 -5.11 -10.71 22.89
CA ALA A 269 -6.34 -11.02 23.62
C ALA A 269 -7.51 -11.37 22.67
N ALA A 270 -7.21 -11.99 21.52
CA ALA A 270 -8.16 -12.36 20.49
C ALA A 270 -7.76 -13.69 19.84
N ASP A 271 -8.69 -14.65 19.81
CA ASP A 271 -8.44 -15.96 19.19
C ASP A 271 -8.29 -15.87 17.68
N GLU A 272 -8.93 -14.88 17.07
CA GLU A 272 -8.96 -14.64 15.63
C GLU A 272 -8.45 -13.23 15.31
N VAL A 273 -7.55 -13.15 14.34
CA VAL A 273 -6.95 -11.89 13.88
C VAL A 273 -6.88 -11.86 12.35
N LEU A 274 -6.92 -10.65 11.78
CA LEU A 274 -6.80 -10.46 10.33
C LEU A 274 -5.42 -9.90 9.99
N LEU A 275 -4.67 -10.66 9.18
CA LEU A 275 -3.33 -10.28 8.76
C LEU A 275 -3.23 -10.19 7.23
N ALA A 276 -2.69 -9.07 6.73
CA ALA A 276 -2.47 -8.87 5.30
C ALA A 276 -1.47 -9.91 4.75
N ALA A 277 -1.78 -10.48 3.58
CA ALA A 277 -0.99 -11.56 2.97
C ALA A 277 0.50 -11.21 2.81
N LYS A 278 0.83 -9.94 2.53
CA LYS A 278 2.23 -9.47 2.42
C LYS A 278 3.05 -9.65 3.70
N HIS A 279 2.41 -9.64 4.87
CA HIS A 279 3.08 -9.81 6.15
C HIS A 279 3.36 -11.28 6.49
N LEU A 280 2.82 -12.22 5.70
CA LEU A 280 3.13 -13.65 5.78
C LEU A 280 4.35 -14.05 4.93
N LEU A 281 4.93 -13.13 4.16
CA LEU A 281 6.15 -13.41 3.39
C LEU A 281 7.28 -13.87 4.31
N GLY A 282 7.95 -14.95 3.90
CA GLY A 282 8.97 -15.64 4.72
C GLY A 282 8.46 -16.90 5.42
N VAL A 283 7.14 -17.10 5.49
CA VAL A 283 6.56 -18.39 5.84
C VAL A 283 6.77 -19.39 4.70
N PRO A 284 7.21 -20.63 4.97
CA PRO A 284 7.35 -21.66 3.94
C PRO A 284 6.06 -21.86 3.13
N GLY A 285 6.15 -21.76 1.80
CA GLY A 285 5.00 -21.88 0.90
C GLY A 285 4.25 -20.58 0.62
N ILE A 286 4.71 -19.43 1.14
CA ILE A 286 4.11 -18.12 0.88
C ILE A 286 5.11 -17.22 0.16
N GLU A 287 4.76 -16.77 -1.05
CA GLU A 287 5.68 -16.06 -1.95
C GLU A 287 4.99 -14.98 -2.79
N VAL A 288 5.77 -14.04 -3.32
CA VAL A 288 5.28 -13.09 -4.33
C VAL A 288 5.14 -13.83 -5.66
N ALA A 289 3.95 -13.84 -6.23
CA ALA A 289 3.67 -14.53 -7.49
C ALA A 289 4.37 -13.84 -8.67
N ARG A 290 4.92 -14.65 -9.57
CA ARG A 290 5.44 -14.18 -10.87
C ARG A 290 4.27 -13.94 -11.82
N ALA A 291 3.77 -12.71 -11.90
CA ALA A 291 2.65 -12.31 -12.75
C ALA A 291 3.13 -11.71 -14.09
N ARG A 292 3.90 -12.48 -14.88
CA ARG A 292 4.51 -11.98 -16.14
C ARG A 292 3.46 -11.55 -17.18
N ASP A 293 2.36 -12.27 -17.26
CA ASP A 293 1.28 -11.99 -18.22
C ASP A 293 0.26 -10.97 -17.69
N GLY A 294 0.52 -10.40 -16.51
CA GLY A 294 -0.42 -9.55 -15.78
C GLY A 294 -1.26 -10.30 -14.75
N VAL A 295 -2.19 -9.58 -14.13
CA VAL A 295 -3.14 -10.11 -13.15
C VAL A 295 -4.47 -9.39 -13.27
N SER A 296 -5.58 -10.13 -13.17
CA SER A 296 -6.91 -9.55 -12.94
C SER A 296 -7.29 -9.71 -11.48
N TYR A 297 -7.67 -8.60 -10.86
CA TYR A 297 -8.10 -8.50 -9.47
C TYR A 297 -9.61 -8.27 -9.38
N PHE A 298 -10.24 -8.89 -8.40
CA PHE A 298 -11.68 -8.81 -8.14
C PHE A 298 -11.95 -8.48 -6.67
N HIS A 299 -12.89 -7.58 -6.43
CA HIS A 299 -13.37 -7.17 -5.13
C HIS A 299 -14.79 -7.68 -4.95
N LEU A 300 -15.09 -8.23 -3.77
CA LEU A 300 -16.43 -8.66 -3.41
C LEU A 300 -16.96 -7.73 -2.33
N LEU A 301 -18.07 -7.07 -2.59
CA LEU A 301 -18.70 -6.17 -1.62
C LEU A 301 -20.06 -6.72 -1.20
N PHE A 302 -20.29 -6.72 0.10
CA PHE A 302 -21.53 -7.13 0.74
C PHE A 302 -22.17 -5.93 1.43
N GLU A 303 -23.32 -6.15 2.04
CA GLU A 303 -24.02 -5.11 2.82
C GLU A 303 -23.23 -4.70 4.07
N ARG A 304 -22.48 -5.64 4.62
CA ARG A 304 -21.53 -5.46 5.73
C ARG A 304 -20.19 -6.01 5.30
N HIS A 305 -19.12 -5.66 5.99
CA HIS A 305 -17.87 -6.39 5.83
C HIS A 305 -18.09 -7.86 6.20
N GLU A 306 -17.59 -8.81 5.40
CA GLU A 306 -17.79 -10.25 5.59
C GLU A 306 -16.46 -11.00 5.48
N LEU A 307 -16.35 -12.15 6.16
CA LEU A 307 -15.30 -13.14 5.89
C LEU A 307 -15.85 -14.20 4.95
N VAL A 308 -15.26 -14.37 3.77
CA VAL A 308 -15.66 -15.35 2.76
C VAL A 308 -14.70 -16.52 2.72
N LEU A 309 -15.20 -17.71 2.37
CA LEU A 309 -14.35 -18.89 2.22
C LEU A 309 -13.78 -18.94 0.79
N SER A 310 -12.49 -18.63 0.64
CA SER A 310 -11.77 -18.61 -0.63
C SER A 310 -10.71 -19.70 -0.69
N GLU A 311 -10.78 -20.62 -1.66
CA GLU A 311 -9.88 -21.78 -1.78
C GLU A 311 -9.73 -22.58 -0.47
N GLY A 312 -10.78 -22.63 0.36
CA GLY A 312 -10.77 -23.28 1.68
C GLY A 312 -10.10 -22.47 2.80
N CYS A 313 -9.84 -21.17 2.61
CA CYS A 313 -9.30 -20.26 3.61
C CYS A 313 -10.23 -19.05 3.81
N TRP A 314 -10.48 -18.68 5.06
CA TRP A 314 -11.28 -17.50 5.40
C TRP A 314 -10.51 -16.21 5.13
N THR A 315 -11.06 -15.36 4.29
CA THR A 315 -10.47 -14.10 3.86
C THR A 315 -11.48 -12.97 3.88
N GLU A 316 -10.99 -11.74 3.95
CA GLU A 316 -11.86 -10.58 4.02
C GLU A 316 -12.54 -10.27 2.67
N SER A 317 -13.79 -9.81 2.73
CA SER A 317 -14.43 -9.12 1.61
C SER A 317 -13.95 -7.66 1.56
N LEU A 318 -14.38 -6.89 0.56
CA LEU A 318 -14.01 -5.49 0.44
C LEU A 318 -14.57 -4.70 1.64
N HIS A 319 -13.67 -4.29 2.54
CA HIS A 319 -13.98 -3.36 3.61
C HIS A 319 -13.90 -1.92 3.10
N LEU A 320 -15.03 -1.20 3.03
CA LEU A 320 -15.08 0.19 2.54
C LEU A 320 -14.53 1.23 3.54
N GLY A 321 -13.29 1.03 4.00
CA GLY A 321 -12.53 2.06 4.69
C GLY A 321 -12.04 3.17 3.74
N ALA A 322 -11.46 4.24 4.31
CA ALA A 322 -10.91 5.35 3.53
C ALA A 322 -9.90 4.89 2.45
N GLU A 323 -9.10 3.87 2.75
CA GLU A 323 -8.12 3.27 1.82
C GLU A 323 -8.80 2.52 0.66
N ALA A 324 -9.84 1.74 0.93
CA ALA A 324 -10.56 1.01 -0.10
C ALA A 324 -11.27 1.98 -1.06
N LEU A 325 -11.92 3.01 -0.52
CA LEU A 325 -12.51 4.09 -1.32
C LEU A 325 -11.47 4.82 -2.17
N ALA A 326 -10.24 4.99 -1.67
CA ALA A 326 -9.16 5.60 -2.43
C ALA A 326 -8.64 4.72 -3.59
N SER A 327 -8.85 3.40 -3.52
CA SER A 327 -8.34 2.44 -4.51
C SER A 327 -9.32 2.10 -5.63
N LEU A 328 -10.62 2.35 -5.44
CA LEU A 328 -11.67 1.95 -6.38
C LEU A 328 -11.79 2.90 -7.59
N GLY A 329 -11.96 2.28 -8.77
CA GLY A 329 -12.38 2.91 -10.02
C GLY A 329 -13.76 3.59 -9.87
N PRO A 330 -14.05 4.74 -10.46
CA PRO A 330 -15.35 5.44 -10.21
C PRO A 330 -16.50 5.26 -11.13
N ALA A 331 -16.34 4.39 -12.12
CA ALA A 331 -17.47 3.53 -12.45
C ALA A 331 -17.89 2.73 -11.19
N ALA A 332 -16.96 2.04 -10.54
CA ALA A 332 -17.24 1.26 -9.33
C ALA A 332 -17.72 2.12 -8.15
N LEU A 333 -17.08 3.26 -7.84
CA LEU A 333 -17.59 4.13 -6.75
C LEU A 333 -18.98 4.72 -7.05
N ARG A 334 -19.30 5.09 -8.30
CA ARG A 334 -20.66 5.56 -8.64
C ARG A 334 -21.68 4.45 -8.49
N GLU A 335 -21.33 3.27 -8.97
CA GLU A 335 -22.18 2.07 -8.86
C GLU A 335 -22.39 1.68 -7.39
N ILE A 336 -21.31 1.57 -6.60
CA ILE A 336 -21.36 1.28 -5.17
C ILE A 336 -22.18 2.33 -4.42
N ARG A 337 -22.01 3.64 -4.69
CA ARG A 337 -22.82 4.69 -4.07
C ARG A 337 -24.29 4.64 -4.47
N ALA A 338 -24.59 4.23 -5.70
CA ALA A 338 -25.97 4.07 -6.16
C ALA A 338 -26.65 2.86 -5.51
N ILE A 339 -25.91 1.77 -5.30
CA ILE A 339 -26.40 0.56 -4.62
C ILE A 339 -26.48 0.79 -3.09
N PHE A 340 -25.56 1.60 -2.56
CA PHE A 340 -25.38 1.80 -1.13
C PHE A 340 -25.12 3.26 -0.75
N PRO A 341 -26.16 4.10 -0.72
CA PRO A 341 -26.02 5.51 -0.39
C PRO A 341 -25.51 5.75 1.06
N ASP A 342 -25.81 4.82 1.98
CA ASP A 342 -25.49 4.94 3.41
C ASP A 342 -24.17 4.28 3.86
N LEU A 343 -23.46 3.53 2.97
CA LEU A 343 -22.21 2.82 3.30
C LEU A 343 -20.95 3.70 3.36
N ILE A 344 -21.08 5.02 3.29
CA ILE A 344 -19.98 5.96 3.56
C ILE A 344 -19.88 6.20 5.08
N ARG A 345 -19.94 5.13 5.86
CA ARG A 345 -19.59 5.11 7.28
C ARG A 345 -18.54 4.03 7.46
N PRO A 346 -17.42 4.30 8.14
CA PRO A 346 -16.42 3.26 8.40
C PRO A 346 -17.07 2.14 9.21
N ASP A 347 -17.27 0.99 8.57
CA ASP A 347 -17.72 -0.24 9.24
C ASP A 347 -16.58 -0.67 10.19
N PRO A 348 -16.83 -1.05 11.45
CA PRO A 348 -15.79 -1.67 12.27
C PRO A 348 -15.22 -2.92 11.56
N ALA A 349 -13.92 -3.16 11.75
CA ALA A 349 -13.31 -4.40 11.27
C ALA A 349 -13.91 -5.61 12.01
N LEU A 350 -14.11 -6.72 11.30
CA LEU A 350 -14.72 -7.94 11.85
C LEU A 350 -13.90 -8.57 12.97
N ARG A 351 -12.58 -8.42 12.93
CA ARG A 351 -11.59 -8.90 13.89
C ARG A 351 -10.45 -7.88 13.99
N PRO A 352 -9.59 -7.94 15.03
CA PRO A 352 -8.42 -7.08 15.12
C PRO A 352 -7.57 -7.13 13.84
N LEU A 353 -7.36 -5.96 13.24
CA LEU A 353 -6.51 -5.78 12.07
C LEU A 353 -5.08 -5.60 12.53
N LEU A 354 -4.22 -6.58 12.31
CA LEU A 354 -2.82 -6.44 12.71
C LEU A 354 -2.08 -5.50 11.74
N GLY A 355 -1.32 -4.57 12.32
CA GLY A 355 -0.35 -3.76 11.60
C GLY A 355 0.88 -4.57 11.19
N GLY A 356 1.74 -4.01 10.35
CA GLY A 356 2.90 -4.73 9.81
C GLY A 356 3.86 -5.24 10.87
N ARG A 357 4.13 -4.45 11.92
CA ARG A 357 5.01 -4.84 13.03
C ARG A 357 4.42 -6.01 13.83
N GLU A 358 3.15 -5.88 14.23
CA GLU A 358 2.44 -6.90 15.01
C GLU A 358 2.32 -8.21 14.24
N GLY A 359 1.97 -8.13 12.96
CA GLY A 359 1.88 -9.28 12.06
C GLY A 359 3.19 -10.03 11.90
N ARG A 360 4.30 -9.32 11.72
CA ARG A 360 5.63 -9.95 11.61
C ARG A 360 6.09 -10.59 12.92
N GLU A 361 5.77 -9.98 14.07
CA GLU A 361 6.07 -10.61 15.37
C GLU A 361 5.25 -11.88 15.58
N LEU A 362 3.95 -11.87 15.22
CA LEU A 362 3.10 -13.06 15.23
C LEU A 362 3.72 -14.17 14.37
N VAL A 363 4.09 -13.86 13.12
CA VAL A 363 4.76 -14.79 12.20
C VAL A 363 6.06 -15.34 12.77
N SER A 364 6.92 -14.48 13.31
CA SER A 364 8.18 -14.88 13.95
C SER A 364 7.96 -15.86 15.09
N ARG A 365 6.94 -15.65 15.94
CA ARG A 365 6.62 -16.58 17.03
C ARG A 365 6.10 -17.93 16.52
N HIS A 366 5.22 -17.93 15.52
CA HIS A 366 4.74 -19.16 14.89
C HIS A 366 5.88 -19.99 14.32
N LEU A 367 6.82 -19.36 13.60
CA LEU A 367 7.97 -20.04 13.02
C LEU A 367 8.93 -20.58 14.09
N ARG A 368 9.25 -19.77 15.13
CA ARG A 368 10.12 -20.20 16.24
C ARG A 368 9.53 -21.36 17.03
N GLN A 369 8.23 -21.33 17.29
CA GLN A 369 7.53 -22.35 18.07
C GLN A 369 7.03 -23.53 17.20
N ARG A 370 7.22 -23.47 15.88
CA ARG A 370 6.71 -24.44 14.90
C ARG A 370 5.21 -24.72 15.07
N ARG A 371 4.43 -23.66 15.32
CA ARG A 371 2.97 -23.72 15.51
C ARG A 371 2.24 -23.27 14.25
N ARG A 372 1.09 -23.88 13.97
CA ARG A 372 0.21 -23.57 12.83
C ARG A 372 -0.48 -22.21 13.01
N PHE A 373 -0.71 -21.49 11.91
CA PHE A 373 -1.41 -20.20 11.93
C PHE A 373 -2.92 -20.33 12.01
N VAL A 374 -3.45 -21.45 11.50
CA VAL A 374 -4.86 -21.82 11.61
C VAL A 374 -4.93 -23.11 12.42
N ALA A 375 -5.49 -23.02 13.62
CA ALA A 375 -5.87 -24.17 14.44
C ALA A 375 -7.17 -24.80 13.91
N PRO A 376 -7.42 -26.11 14.15
CA PRO A 376 -8.68 -26.76 13.79
C PRO A 376 -9.87 -26.08 14.47
N ALA A 377 -11.07 -26.21 13.89
CA ALA A 377 -12.28 -25.80 14.60
C ALA A 377 -12.45 -26.72 15.81
N ALA A 378 -12.67 -26.11 16.99
CA ALA A 378 -12.90 -26.82 18.24
C ALA A 378 -14.21 -27.62 18.20
#